data_AF-A0A960FKK7-F1
#
_entry.id   AF-A0A960FKK7-F1
#
_cell.length_a   1.000
_cell.length_b   1.000
_cell.length_c   1.000
_cell.angle_alpha   90.00
_cell.angle_beta   90.00
_cell.angle_gamma   90.00
#
_symmetry.space_group_name_H-M   'P 1'
#
loop_
_entity.id
_entity.type
_entity.pdbx_description
1 polymer ?
#
loop_
_entity_poly.entity_id
_entity_poly.type
_entity_poly.pdbx_seq_one_letter_code
_entity_poly.pdbx_strand_id
1 'polypeptide(L)'
;MGAGDERRAPVSAAREELLARVMDHVAAHGLSDASLREIADAVGTSHRMLNYHFGGRAGLVAAIVEAMEARQREALRTLAEGATSPTEVMRAQWSELSRPELAPFVRLFFEVAALALHGRPGTEGFLADLTEPWLALAGGLAADLDAEVSADELRLGVAVVRGLLLDATASGDPAAAGRAFARFL
;
A
#
# COMPACT_ATOMS: atom_id res chain seq x y z
N MET A 1 -19.21 43.82 -2.83
CA MET A 1 -19.32 42.84 -1.73
C MET A 1 -20.38 41.83 -2.15
N GLY A 2 -19.95 40.58 -2.34
CA GLY A 2 -20.74 39.50 -2.93
C GLY A 2 -19.81 38.31 -3.13
N ALA A 3 -19.32 37.80 -2.01
CA ALA A 3 -18.54 36.58 -1.91
C ALA A 3 -19.42 35.37 -2.23
N GLY A 4 -18.83 34.33 -2.82
CA GLY A 4 -19.49 33.04 -2.97
C GLY A 4 -19.17 32.28 -4.26
N ASP A 5 -17.95 32.35 -4.77
CA ASP A 5 -17.43 31.28 -5.62
C ASP A 5 -16.52 30.41 -4.74
N GLU A 6 -17.15 29.61 -3.88
CA GLU A 6 -16.48 28.52 -3.19
C GLU A 6 -16.03 27.54 -4.27
N ARG A 7 -14.75 27.68 -4.65
CA ARG A 7 -13.97 26.77 -5.50
C ARG A 7 -14.35 25.32 -5.23
N ARG A 8 -15.29 24.79 -6.03
CA ARG A 8 -15.58 23.36 -6.05
C ARG A 8 -14.35 22.69 -6.63
N ALA A 9 -13.55 22.06 -5.79
CA ALA A 9 -12.41 21.28 -6.23
C ALA A 9 -12.87 20.31 -7.34
N PRO A 10 -12.07 20.09 -8.40
CA PRO A 10 -12.43 19.16 -9.46
C PRO A 10 -12.78 17.80 -8.86
N VAL A 11 -13.74 17.07 -9.46
CA VAL A 11 -14.30 15.82 -8.92
C VAL A 11 -13.22 14.78 -8.58
N SER A 12 -12.07 14.79 -9.29
CA SER A 12 -10.90 13.97 -8.99
C SER A 12 -10.25 14.32 -7.64
N ALA A 13 -10.01 15.60 -7.37
CA ALA A 13 -9.41 16.06 -6.11
C ALA A 13 -10.28 15.71 -4.89
N ALA A 14 -11.61 15.89 -5.01
CA ALA A 14 -12.55 15.51 -3.95
C ALA A 14 -12.59 13.98 -3.72
N ARG A 15 -12.47 13.18 -4.80
CA ARG A 15 -12.40 11.72 -4.71
C ARG A 15 -11.10 11.26 -4.03
N GLU A 16 -9.98 11.86 -4.39
CA GLU A 16 -8.66 11.56 -3.82
C GLU A 16 -8.58 11.92 -2.33
N GLU A 17 -9.05 13.10 -1.95
CA GLU A 17 -9.10 13.51 -0.54
C GLU A 17 -10.00 12.58 0.29
N LEU A 18 -11.15 12.19 -0.28
CA LEU A 18 -12.04 11.22 0.38
C LEU A 18 -11.38 9.85 0.52
N LEU A 19 -10.69 9.37 -0.52
CA LEU A 19 -9.97 8.11 -0.47
C LEU A 19 -8.85 8.13 0.57
N ALA A 20 -8.09 9.23 0.67
CA ALA A 20 -7.04 9.39 1.67
C ALA A 20 -7.60 9.26 3.10
N ARG A 21 -8.69 9.98 3.42
CA ARG A 21 -9.34 9.86 4.74
C ARG A 21 -9.85 8.45 5.03
N VAL A 22 -10.39 7.77 4.01
CA VAL A 22 -10.81 6.37 4.16
C VAL A 22 -9.62 5.46 4.44
N MET A 23 -8.53 5.58 3.69
CA MET A 23 -7.33 4.78 3.90
C MET A 23 -6.74 4.98 5.30
N ASP A 24 -6.67 6.22 5.79
CA ASP A 24 -6.22 6.51 7.16
C ASP A 24 -7.12 5.84 8.20
N HIS A 25 -8.44 5.91 8.01
CA HIS A 25 -9.40 5.26 8.90
C HIS A 25 -9.26 3.74 8.89
N VAL A 26 -9.25 3.11 7.71
CA VAL A 26 -9.21 1.63 7.60
C VAL A 26 -7.85 1.06 7.96
N ALA A 27 -6.76 1.80 7.79
CA ALA A 27 -5.45 1.38 8.29
C ALA A 27 -5.46 1.28 9.82
N ALA A 28 -6.12 2.22 10.50
CA ALA A 28 -6.21 2.26 11.95
C ALA A 28 -7.23 1.26 12.54
N HIS A 29 -8.34 0.99 11.85
CA HIS A 29 -9.48 0.25 12.40
C HIS A 29 -9.80 -1.07 11.70
N GLY A 30 -9.11 -1.40 10.60
CA GLY A 30 -9.37 -2.57 9.76
C GLY A 30 -10.49 -2.33 8.73
N LEU A 31 -10.53 -3.20 7.72
CA LEU A 31 -11.48 -3.12 6.60
C LEU A 31 -12.60 -4.16 6.68
N SER A 32 -12.31 -5.35 7.19
CA SER A 32 -13.14 -6.56 7.06
C SER A 32 -14.50 -6.44 7.74
N ASP A 33 -14.52 -5.86 8.94
CA ASP A 33 -15.73 -5.79 9.78
C ASP A 33 -16.54 -4.51 9.57
N ALA A 34 -15.95 -3.46 9.00
CA ALA A 34 -16.61 -2.17 8.82
C ALA A 34 -17.51 -2.17 7.58
N SER A 35 -18.80 -1.87 7.75
CA SER A 35 -19.71 -1.61 6.64
C SER A 35 -19.39 -0.29 5.93
N LEU A 36 -19.84 -0.14 4.67
CA LEU A 36 -19.66 1.12 3.93
C LEU A 36 -20.32 2.33 4.63
N ARG A 37 -21.34 2.09 5.45
CA ARG A 37 -21.99 3.17 6.23
C ARG A 37 -21.11 3.59 7.41
N GLU A 38 -20.58 2.63 8.17
CA GLU A 38 -19.68 2.93 9.28
C GLU A 38 -18.41 3.64 8.81
N ILE A 39 -17.84 3.23 7.68
CA ILE A 39 -16.71 3.94 7.05
C ILE A 39 -17.11 5.38 6.70
N ALA A 40 -18.30 5.59 6.12
CA ALA A 40 -18.77 6.92 5.75
C ALA A 40 -18.89 7.85 6.96
N ASP A 41 -19.53 7.35 8.03
CA ASP A 41 -19.76 8.11 9.26
C ASP A 41 -18.42 8.45 9.92
N ALA A 42 -17.47 7.50 9.96
CA ALA A 42 -16.16 7.70 10.57
C ALA A 42 -15.28 8.73 9.84
N VAL A 43 -15.37 8.83 8.50
CA VAL A 43 -14.61 9.82 7.72
C VAL A 43 -15.36 11.13 7.49
N GLY A 44 -16.52 11.30 8.12
CA GLY A 44 -17.33 12.52 8.04
C GLY A 44 -17.91 12.75 6.63
N THR A 45 -18.38 11.70 5.98
CA THR A 45 -19.11 11.79 4.70
C THR A 45 -20.43 11.03 4.75
N SER A 46 -21.21 11.08 3.68
CA SER A 46 -22.43 10.27 3.57
C SER A 46 -22.17 8.97 2.82
N HIS A 47 -22.92 7.92 3.18
CA HIS A 47 -22.96 6.67 2.41
C HIS A 47 -23.24 6.90 0.91
N ARG A 48 -24.05 7.91 0.57
CA ARG A 48 -24.33 8.30 -0.83
C ARG A 48 -23.06 8.79 -1.53
N MET A 49 -22.22 9.56 -0.86
CA MET A 49 -20.96 10.08 -1.42
C MET A 49 -19.94 8.96 -1.67
N LEU A 50 -19.81 8.00 -0.75
CA LEU A 50 -18.95 6.83 -1.00
C LEU A 50 -19.45 5.98 -2.18
N ASN A 51 -20.76 5.74 -2.27
CA ASN A 51 -21.32 5.05 -3.44
C ASN A 51 -21.10 5.83 -4.74
N TYR A 52 -21.27 7.16 -4.71
CA TYR A 52 -21.07 8.01 -5.88
C TYR A 52 -19.62 7.97 -6.39
N HIS A 53 -18.63 8.04 -5.49
CA HIS A 53 -17.21 8.08 -5.88
C HIS A 53 -16.58 6.72 -6.17
N PHE A 54 -17.10 5.66 -5.54
CA PHE A 54 -16.45 4.35 -5.54
C PHE A 54 -17.37 3.19 -5.97
N GLY A 55 -18.62 3.45 -6.34
CA GLY A 55 -19.53 2.41 -6.82
C GLY A 55 -19.92 1.37 -5.76
N GLY A 56 -19.76 1.71 -4.48
CA GLY A 56 -20.09 0.83 -3.34
C GLY A 56 -18.85 0.26 -2.66
N ARG A 57 -19.04 -0.79 -1.85
CA ARG A 57 -17.96 -1.40 -1.06
C ARG A 57 -16.87 -1.97 -1.98
N ALA A 58 -17.27 -2.72 -3.00
CA ALA A 58 -16.33 -3.40 -3.88
C ALA A 58 -15.38 -2.40 -4.56
N GLY A 59 -15.93 -1.35 -5.19
CA GLY A 59 -15.08 -0.35 -5.83
C GLY A 59 -14.34 0.56 -4.85
N LEU A 60 -14.77 0.69 -3.59
CA LEU A 60 -13.96 1.35 -2.56
C LEU A 60 -12.74 0.51 -2.21
N VAL A 61 -12.91 -0.81 -2.03
CA VAL A 61 -11.78 -1.71 -1.78
C VAL A 61 -10.80 -1.69 -2.95
N ALA A 62 -11.30 -1.75 -4.20
CA ALA A 62 -10.46 -1.64 -5.38
C ALA A 62 -9.69 -0.31 -5.43
N ALA A 63 -10.33 0.81 -5.08
CA ALA A 63 -9.66 2.11 -5.02
C ALA A 63 -8.57 2.18 -3.93
N ILE A 64 -8.80 1.56 -2.77
CA ILE A 64 -7.81 1.45 -1.69
C ILE A 64 -6.60 0.64 -2.17
N VAL A 65 -6.84 -0.51 -2.80
CA VAL A 65 -5.80 -1.35 -3.41
C VAL A 65 -4.92 -0.57 -4.37
N GLU A 66 -5.55 0.07 -5.35
CA GLU A 66 -4.86 0.81 -6.40
C GLU A 66 -4.00 1.94 -5.81
N ALA A 67 -4.55 2.68 -4.84
CA ALA A 67 -3.84 3.75 -4.17
C ALA A 67 -2.67 3.25 -3.31
N MET A 68 -2.83 2.13 -2.60
CA MET A 68 -1.75 1.52 -1.81
C MET A 68 -0.60 1.08 -2.73
N GLU A 69 -0.89 0.39 -3.83
CA GLU A 69 0.12 -0.06 -4.78
C GLU A 69 0.83 1.10 -5.48
N ALA A 70 0.07 2.12 -5.92
CA ALA A 70 0.65 3.30 -6.52
C ALA A 70 1.60 4.02 -5.56
N ARG A 71 1.18 4.24 -4.31
CA ARG A 71 2.00 4.89 -3.29
C ARG A 71 3.26 4.12 -2.95
N GLN A 72 3.18 2.79 -2.82
CA GLN A 72 4.35 1.98 -2.50
C GLN A 72 5.35 1.93 -3.68
N ARG A 73 4.87 1.81 -4.93
CA ARG A 73 5.74 1.82 -6.12
C ARG A 73 6.45 3.17 -6.29
N GLU A 74 5.73 4.26 -6.07
CA GLU A 74 6.32 5.60 -6.12
C GLU A 74 7.37 5.78 -5.03
N ALA A 75 7.06 5.39 -3.80
CA ALA A 75 8.02 5.43 -2.71
C ALA A 75 9.28 4.61 -3.02
N LEU A 76 9.15 3.41 -3.61
CA LEU A 76 10.31 2.61 -4.00
C LEU A 76 11.16 3.27 -5.08
N ARG A 77 10.54 3.94 -6.07
CA ARG A 77 11.28 4.71 -7.08
C ARG A 77 12.05 5.85 -6.44
N THR A 78 11.40 6.65 -5.58
CA THR A 78 12.06 7.74 -4.85
C THR A 78 13.20 7.23 -3.98
N LEU A 79 13.05 6.09 -3.30
CA LEU A 79 14.11 5.49 -2.49
C LEU A 79 15.29 4.97 -3.33
N ALA A 80 15.06 4.65 -4.60
CA ALA A 80 16.11 4.25 -5.52
C ALA A 80 16.86 5.43 -6.13
N GLU A 81 16.33 6.66 -6.03
CA GLU A 81 17.02 7.86 -6.48
C GLU A 81 18.32 8.05 -5.69
N GLY A 82 19.45 8.02 -6.40
CA GLY A 82 20.78 8.17 -5.80
C GLY A 82 21.31 6.92 -5.09
N ALA A 83 20.59 5.79 -5.14
CA ALA A 83 21.15 4.51 -4.71
C ALA A 83 22.28 4.06 -5.65
N THR A 84 23.26 3.35 -5.10
CA THR A 84 24.42 2.83 -5.84
C THR A 84 24.41 1.31 -5.96
N SER A 85 23.46 0.63 -5.31
CA SER A 85 23.28 -0.82 -5.42
C SER A 85 21.84 -1.26 -5.07
N PRO A 86 21.37 -2.42 -5.58
CA PRO A 86 20.07 -2.97 -5.20
C PRO A 86 19.92 -3.18 -3.68
N THR A 87 21.00 -3.56 -3.00
CA THR A 87 21.05 -3.73 -1.53
C THR A 87 20.74 -2.43 -0.79
N GLU A 88 21.19 -1.27 -1.30
CA GLU A 88 20.87 0.03 -0.71
C GLU A 88 19.38 0.36 -0.86
N VAL A 89 18.80 0.09 -2.03
CA VAL A 89 17.35 0.25 -2.27
C VAL A 89 16.55 -0.62 -1.31
N MET A 90 16.93 -1.90 -1.17
CA MET A 90 16.28 -2.83 -0.24
C MET A 90 16.38 -2.35 1.21
N ARG A 91 17.55 -1.85 1.63
CA ARG A 91 17.77 -1.29 2.97
C ARG A 91 16.90 -0.06 3.23
N ALA A 92 16.82 0.85 2.26
CA ALA A 92 16.00 2.04 2.35
C ALA A 92 14.50 1.68 2.40
N GLN A 93 14.06 0.74 1.57
CA GLN A 93 12.70 0.22 1.56
C GLN A 93 12.32 -0.40 2.92
N TRP A 94 13.17 -1.25 3.48
CA TRP A 94 12.93 -1.82 4.81
C TRP A 94 12.86 -0.73 5.88
N SER A 95 13.80 0.22 5.87
CA SER A 95 13.84 1.32 6.84
C SER A 95 12.54 2.13 6.83
N GLU A 96 11.95 2.38 5.66
CA GLU A 96 10.66 3.08 5.58
C GLU A 96 9.49 2.19 6.01
N LEU A 97 9.37 0.98 5.47
CA LEU A 97 8.19 0.12 5.71
C LEU A 97 8.14 -0.45 7.14
N SER A 98 9.27 -0.59 7.81
CA SER A 98 9.34 -1.10 9.19
C SER A 98 9.05 -0.04 10.26
N ARG A 99 8.81 1.22 9.87
CA ARG A 99 8.46 2.29 10.79
C ARG A 99 7.14 1.97 11.52
N PRO A 100 7.07 2.19 12.85
CA PRO A 100 5.84 1.95 13.62
C PRO A 100 4.62 2.68 13.06
N GLU A 101 4.81 3.88 12.51
CA GLU A 101 3.75 4.68 11.88
C GLU A 101 3.13 4.01 10.64
N LEU A 102 3.87 3.13 9.95
CA LEU A 102 3.37 2.40 8.79
C LEU A 102 2.78 1.03 9.13
N ALA A 103 2.94 0.54 10.37
CA ALA A 103 2.36 -0.74 10.79
C ALA A 103 0.84 -0.85 10.53
N PRO A 104 0.01 0.20 10.73
CA PRO A 104 -1.41 0.18 10.34
C PRO A 104 -1.62 -0.12 8.84
N PHE A 105 -0.81 0.49 7.96
CA PHE A 105 -0.89 0.27 6.52
C PHE A 105 -0.38 -1.11 6.10
N VAL A 106 0.67 -1.61 6.74
CA VAL A 106 1.19 -2.97 6.51
C VAL A 106 0.13 -4.01 6.89
N ARG A 107 -0.55 -3.84 8.02
CA ARG A 107 -1.67 -4.71 8.41
C ARG A 107 -2.80 -4.68 7.40
N LEU A 108 -3.19 -3.49 6.94
CA LEU A 108 -4.23 -3.34 5.91
C LEU A 108 -3.83 -4.05 4.60
N PHE A 109 -2.57 -3.98 4.19
CA PHE A 109 -2.08 -4.69 3.00
C PHE A 109 -2.29 -6.20 3.12
N PHE A 110 -1.89 -6.79 4.25
CA PHE A 110 -2.07 -8.23 4.48
C PHE A 110 -3.54 -8.62 4.67
N GLU A 111 -4.35 -7.76 5.28
CA GLU A 111 -5.79 -7.95 5.38
C GLU A 111 -6.43 -8.02 3.98
N VAL A 112 -6.12 -7.07 3.11
CA VAL A 112 -6.63 -7.05 1.73
C VAL A 112 -6.12 -8.24 0.93
N ALA A 113 -4.85 -8.64 1.11
CA ALA A 113 -4.32 -9.86 0.50
C ALA A 113 -5.08 -11.11 0.94
N ALA A 114 -5.38 -11.23 2.24
CA ALA A 114 -6.19 -12.33 2.76
C ALA A 114 -7.61 -12.32 2.16
N LEU A 115 -8.26 -11.15 2.09
CA LEU A 115 -9.58 -11.02 1.45
C LEU A 115 -9.53 -11.42 -0.04
N ALA A 116 -8.48 -11.02 -0.75
CA ALA A 116 -8.28 -11.36 -2.15
C ALA A 116 -8.10 -12.86 -2.40
N LEU A 117 -7.31 -13.52 -1.55
CA LEU A 117 -7.13 -14.98 -1.59
C LEU A 117 -8.42 -15.75 -1.34
N HIS A 118 -9.39 -15.16 -0.62
CA HIS A 118 -10.71 -15.74 -0.40
C HIS A 118 -11.75 -15.31 -1.44
N GLY A 119 -11.36 -14.61 -2.51
CA GLY A 119 -12.25 -14.18 -3.59
C GLY A 119 -13.36 -13.21 -3.14
N ARG A 120 -13.05 -12.33 -2.19
CA ARG A 120 -14.04 -11.36 -1.67
C ARG A 120 -14.33 -10.28 -2.71
N PRO A 121 -15.58 -9.81 -2.87
CA PRO A 121 -15.89 -8.77 -3.85
C PRO A 121 -15.11 -7.48 -3.60
N GLY A 122 -14.59 -6.86 -4.66
CA GLY A 122 -13.80 -5.62 -4.60
C GLY A 122 -12.29 -5.83 -4.51
N THR A 123 -11.82 -7.08 -4.45
CA THR A 123 -10.40 -7.41 -4.47
C THR A 123 -9.96 -7.98 -5.82
N GLU A 124 -10.79 -7.84 -6.86
CA GLU A 124 -10.45 -8.27 -8.21
C GLU A 124 -9.18 -7.53 -8.69
N GLY A 125 -8.27 -8.23 -9.36
CA GLY A 125 -7.00 -7.66 -9.82
C GLY A 125 -5.89 -7.63 -8.78
N PHE A 126 -6.19 -7.50 -7.48
CA PHE A 126 -5.18 -7.40 -6.42
C PHE A 126 -4.12 -8.51 -6.48
N LEU A 127 -4.53 -9.76 -6.68
CA LEU A 127 -3.57 -10.89 -6.73
C LEU A 127 -2.65 -10.84 -7.97
N ALA A 128 -3.13 -10.27 -9.08
CA ALA A 128 -2.32 -10.09 -10.28
C ALA A 128 -1.26 -8.99 -10.05
N ASP A 129 -1.65 -7.91 -9.39
CA ASP A 129 -0.78 -6.79 -9.07
C ASP A 129 0.07 -7.02 -7.80
N LEU A 130 -0.21 -8.10 -7.06
CA LEU A 130 0.45 -8.41 -5.80
C LEU A 130 1.95 -8.63 -5.98
N THR A 131 2.43 -9.30 -7.03
CA THR A 131 3.86 -9.65 -7.12
C THR A 131 4.50 -9.23 -8.43
N GLU A 132 3.83 -9.43 -9.56
CA GLU A 132 4.45 -9.21 -10.87
C GLU A 132 4.91 -7.76 -11.10
N PRO A 133 4.12 -6.72 -10.76
CA PRO A 133 4.58 -5.33 -10.88
C PRO A 133 5.80 -5.01 -10.02
N TRP A 134 5.95 -5.69 -8.88
CA TRP A 134 7.10 -5.53 -7.99
C TRP A 134 8.37 -6.14 -8.56
N LEU A 135 8.25 -7.31 -9.20
CA LEU A 135 9.36 -7.95 -9.90
C LEU A 135 9.81 -7.11 -11.09
N ALA A 136 8.85 -6.59 -11.88
CA ALA A 136 9.14 -5.71 -13.00
C ALA A 136 9.85 -4.41 -12.55
N LEU A 137 9.36 -3.78 -11.48
CA LEU A 137 9.98 -2.59 -10.91
C LEU A 137 11.39 -2.88 -10.37
N ALA A 138 11.56 -3.93 -9.57
CA ALA A 138 12.86 -4.29 -9.00
C ALA A 138 13.87 -4.70 -10.08
N GLY A 139 13.43 -5.40 -11.13
CA GLY A 139 14.26 -5.74 -12.28
C GLY A 139 14.69 -4.51 -13.08
N GLY A 140 13.78 -3.53 -13.28
CA GLY A 140 14.12 -2.24 -13.89
C GLY A 140 15.17 -1.48 -13.08
N LEU A 141 14.98 -1.38 -11.76
CA LEU A 141 15.94 -0.74 -10.86
C LEU A 141 17.31 -1.45 -10.85
N ALA A 142 17.33 -2.79 -10.89
CA ALA A 142 18.58 -3.55 -10.98
C ALA A 142 19.31 -3.26 -12.30
N ALA A 143 18.58 -3.19 -13.42
CA ALA A 143 19.15 -2.86 -14.72
C ALA A 143 19.70 -1.42 -14.76
N ASP A 144 18.99 -0.45 -14.19
CA ASP A 144 19.45 0.94 -14.10
C ASP A 144 20.74 1.09 -13.26
N LEU A 145 20.98 0.15 -12.34
CA LEU A 145 22.16 0.07 -11.48
C LEU A 145 23.27 -0.85 -12.03
N ASP A 146 23.16 -1.32 -13.27
CA ASP A 146 24.09 -2.27 -13.90
C ASP A 146 24.30 -3.56 -13.07
N ALA A 147 23.25 -3.99 -12.36
CA ALA A 147 23.28 -5.16 -11.48
C ALA A 147 22.61 -6.37 -12.14
N GLU A 148 23.36 -7.47 -12.28
CA GLU A 148 22.81 -8.75 -12.73
C GLU A 148 22.09 -9.46 -11.58
N VAL A 149 20.75 -9.36 -11.56
CA VAL A 149 19.90 -10.04 -10.57
C VAL A 149 18.91 -10.95 -11.28
N SER A 150 18.88 -12.23 -10.92
CA SER A 150 17.97 -13.21 -11.53
C SER A 150 16.52 -12.97 -11.12
N ALA A 151 15.56 -13.45 -11.93
CA ALA A 151 14.14 -13.36 -11.58
C ALA A 151 13.80 -14.07 -10.25
N ASP A 152 14.53 -15.14 -9.91
CA ASP A 152 14.34 -15.87 -8.65
C ASP A 152 14.89 -15.08 -7.45
N GLU A 153 16.03 -14.41 -7.61
CA GLU A 153 16.60 -13.49 -6.60
C GLU A 153 15.66 -12.31 -6.32
N LEU A 154 15.09 -11.70 -7.38
CA LEU A 154 14.09 -10.62 -7.23
C LEU A 154 12.86 -11.12 -6.46
N ARG A 155 12.36 -12.32 -6.80
CA ARG A 155 11.22 -12.93 -6.12
C ARG A 155 11.53 -13.27 -4.67
N LEU A 156 12.74 -13.75 -4.38
CA LEU A 156 13.21 -14.01 -3.03
C LEU A 156 13.24 -12.72 -2.20
N GLY A 157 13.80 -11.63 -2.74
CA GLY A 157 13.83 -10.33 -2.07
C GLY A 157 12.44 -9.81 -1.70
N VAL A 158 11.48 -9.87 -2.64
CA VAL A 158 10.09 -9.50 -2.39
C VAL A 158 9.46 -10.37 -1.30
N ALA A 159 9.69 -11.69 -1.36
CA ALA A 159 9.15 -12.63 -0.37
C ALA A 159 9.72 -12.37 1.04
N VAL A 160 11.03 -12.12 1.14
CA VAL A 160 11.70 -11.84 2.42
C VAL A 160 11.18 -10.54 3.03
N VAL A 161 11.11 -9.44 2.26
CA VAL A 161 10.59 -8.16 2.75
C VAL A 161 9.17 -8.32 3.30
N ARG A 162 8.28 -8.98 2.54
CA ARG A 162 6.89 -9.21 2.98
C ARG A 162 6.81 -10.09 4.22
N GLY A 163 7.54 -11.20 4.25
CA GLY A 163 7.55 -12.11 5.39
C GLY A 163 8.01 -11.41 6.67
N LEU A 164 9.05 -10.59 6.58
CA LEU A 164 9.59 -9.85 7.72
C LEU A 164 8.71 -8.67 8.15
N LEU A 165 8.00 -8.02 7.23
CA LEU A 165 6.99 -7.02 7.58
C LEU A 165 5.79 -7.65 8.30
N LEU A 166 5.35 -8.83 7.86
CA LEU A 166 4.32 -9.59 8.56
C LEU A 166 4.79 -10.01 9.96
N ASP A 167 6.02 -10.52 10.09
CA ASP A 167 6.62 -10.87 11.37
C ASP A 167 6.72 -9.67 12.32
N ALA A 168 7.23 -8.53 11.83
CA ALA A 168 7.33 -7.29 12.60
C ALA A 168 5.97 -6.82 13.13
N THR A 169 4.92 -6.89 12.29
CA THR A 169 3.58 -6.46 12.69
C THR A 169 2.87 -7.45 13.60
N ALA A 170 3.10 -8.75 13.43
CA ALA A 170 2.51 -9.80 14.26
C ALA A 170 3.17 -9.87 15.66
N SER A 171 4.49 -9.70 15.73
CA SER A 171 5.26 -9.72 16.98
C SER A 171 5.26 -8.38 17.70
N GLY A 172 5.06 -7.26 16.98
CA GLY A 172 5.27 -5.92 17.50
C GLY A 172 6.75 -5.55 17.68
N ASP A 173 7.69 -6.34 17.14
CA ASP A 173 9.14 -6.13 17.25
C ASP A 173 9.78 -5.95 15.86
N PRO A 174 9.74 -4.74 15.27
CA PRO A 174 10.41 -4.47 13.99
C PRO A 174 11.94 -4.59 14.08
N ALA A 175 12.53 -4.49 15.27
CA ALA A 175 13.98 -4.63 15.45
C ALA A 175 14.43 -6.09 15.30
N ALA A 176 13.64 -7.05 15.77
CA ALA A 176 13.90 -8.48 15.52
C ALA A 176 13.86 -8.83 14.05
N ALA A 177 12.78 -8.44 13.36
CA ALA A 177 12.66 -8.65 11.92
C ALA A 177 13.78 -7.92 11.14
N GLY A 178 14.19 -6.73 11.58
CA GLY A 178 15.30 -5.97 10.98
C GLY A 178 16.65 -6.66 11.08
N ARG A 179 16.91 -7.42 12.17
CA ARG A 179 18.14 -8.24 12.27
C ARG A 179 18.13 -9.39 11.27
N ALA A 180 16.98 -10.03 11.06
CA ALA A 180 16.84 -11.07 10.04
C ALA A 180 16.98 -10.50 8.62
N PHE A 181 16.40 -9.32 8.38
CA PHE A 181 16.54 -8.60 7.11
C PHE A 181 18.01 -8.26 6.81
N ALA A 182 18.73 -7.71 7.79
CA ALA A 182 20.16 -7.40 7.65
C ALA A 182 21.04 -8.63 7.39
N ARG A 183 20.60 -9.83 7.79
CA ARG A 183 21.30 -11.09 7.51
C ARG A 183 21.06 -11.60 6.09
N PHE A 184 19.92 -11.24 5.51
CA PHE A 184 19.52 -11.60 4.15
C PHE A 184 20.25 -10.77 3.09
N LEU A 185 20.44 -9.47 3.34
CA LEU A 185 21.24 -8.58 2.50
C LEU A 185 22.71 -9.04 2.38
#